data_AF-A0AAN1A476-F1
#
_entry.id   AF-A0AAN1A476-F1
#
_cell.length_a   1.000
_cell.length_b   1.000
_cell.length_c   1.000
_cell.angle_alpha   90.00
_cell.angle_beta   90.00
_cell.angle_gamma   90.00
#
_symmetry.space_group_name_H-M   'P 1'
#
loop_
_entity.id
_entity.type
_entity.pdbx_description
1 polymer ?
#
loop_
_entity_poly.entity_id
_entity_poly.type
_entity_poly.pdbx_seq_one_letter_code
_entity_poly.pdbx_strand_id
1 'polypeptide(L)' 'MEFDCPVCHTQLAVQGNSAHCERCAKEYVVEARCPDCHKPLEVLKACGAVDYFCQNGHGLISKKRVEFVPI' A
#
# COMPACT_ATOMS: atom_id res chain seq x y z
N MET A 1 -4.43 3.42 -9.93
CA MET A 1 -4.87 2.06 -9.56
C MET A 1 -5.42 2.17 -8.16
N GLU A 2 -6.72 2.38 -8.08
CA GLU A 2 -7.50 2.19 -6.86
C GLU A 2 -7.34 0.73 -6.40
N PHE A 3 -7.13 0.52 -5.09
CA PHE A 3 -7.08 -0.81 -4.51
C PHE A 3 -8.51 -1.17 -4.10
N ASP A 4 -9.23 -1.91 -4.94
CA ASP A 4 -10.64 -2.22 -4.74
C ASP A 4 -10.83 -3.58 -4.05
N CYS A 5 -11.88 -3.67 -3.25
CA CYS A 5 -12.25 -4.92 -2.60
C CYS A 5 -12.81 -5.91 -3.64
N PRO A 6 -12.30 -7.15 -3.76
CA PRO A 6 -12.81 -8.12 -4.74
C PRO A 6 -14.24 -8.61 -4.43
N VAL A 7 -14.77 -8.31 -3.23
CA VAL A 7 -16.11 -8.73 -2.80
C VAL A 7 -17.15 -7.67 -3.13
N CYS A 8 -16.86 -6.40 -2.87
CA CYS A 8 -17.84 -5.31 -2.99
C CYS A 8 -17.40 -4.20 -3.96
N HIS A 9 -16.22 -4.32 -4.58
CA HIS A 9 -15.58 -3.35 -5.46
C HIS A 9 -15.48 -1.92 -4.87
N THR A 10 -15.49 -1.81 -3.54
CA THR A 10 -15.29 -0.53 -2.86
C THR A 10 -13.81 -0.26 -2.67
N GLN A 11 -13.42 1.01 -2.59
CA GLN A 11 -12.05 1.41 -2.31
C GLN A 11 -11.60 0.92 -0.92
N LEU A 12 -10.49 0.20 -0.86
CA LEU A 12 -9.89 -0.29 0.37
C LEU A 12 -9.05 0.80 1.02
N ALA A 13 -9.18 0.96 2.34
CA ALA A 13 -8.33 1.82 3.14
C ALA A 13 -6.99 1.14 3.39
N VAL A 14 -5.99 1.46 2.56
CA VAL A 14 -4.62 0.93 2.72
C VAL A 14 -3.87 1.70 3.80
N GLN A 15 -3.39 0.98 4.81
CA GLN A 15 -2.61 1.47 5.95
C GLN A 15 -1.29 0.69 6.06
N GLY A 16 -0.26 1.13 5.34
CA GLY A 16 1.03 0.45 5.30
C GLY A 16 0.93 -0.89 4.58
N ASN A 17 0.98 -1.99 5.34
CA ASN A 17 0.95 -3.36 4.82
C ASN A 17 -0.40 -4.07 5.01
N SER A 18 -1.44 -3.33 5.36
CA SER A 18 -2.80 -3.86 5.41
C SER A 18 -3.74 -2.98 4.60
N ALA A 19 -4.73 -3.60 3.98
CA ALA A 19 -5.82 -2.95 3.29
C ALA A 19 -7.13 -3.35 3.96
N HIS A 20 -7.83 -2.38 4.54
CA HIS A 20 -9.07 -2.61 5.25
C HIS A 20 -10.27 -2.22 4.37
N CYS A 21 -11.24 -3.11 4.24
CA CYS A 21 -12.51 -2.83 3.59
C CYS A 21 -13.54 -2.38 4.63
N GLU A 22 -13.92 -1.09 4.62
CA GLU A 22 -14.94 -0.57 5.56
C GLU A 22 -16.33 -1.19 5.32
N ARG A 23 -16.66 -1.59 4.10
CA ARG A 23 -17.96 -2.25 3.79
C ARG A 23 -18.03 -3.69 4.24
N CYS A 24 -16.98 -4.46 3.96
CA CYS A 24 -16.96 -5.89 4.27
C CYS A 24 -16.42 -6.17 5.68
N ALA A 25 -15.88 -5.15 6.36
CA ALA A 25 -15.08 -5.28 7.57
C ALA A 25 -14.00 -6.37 7.43
N LYS A 26 -13.41 -6.48 6.22
CA LYS A 26 -12.38 -7.47 5.90
C LYS A 26 -11.03 -6.79 5.81
N GLU A 27 -10.05 -7.43 6.41
CA GLU A 27 -8.65 -7.05 6.30
C GLU A 27 -7.95 -7.93 5.27
N TYR A 28 -7.17 -7.28 4.42
CA TYR A 28 -6.32 -7.90 3.42
C TYR A 28 -4.89 -7.52 3.74
N VAL A 29 -3.98 -8.48 3.72
CA VAL A 29 -2.55 -8.20 3.90
C VAL A 29 -1.98 -7.84 2.53
N VAL A 30 -1.26 -6.73 2.48
CA VAL A 30 -0.66 -6.23 1.24
C VAL A 30 0.81 -5.88 1.47
N GLU A 31 1.63 -6.08 0.45
CA GLU A 31 3.01 -5.64 0.42
C GLU A 31 3.13 -4.39 -0.47
N ALA A 32 3.69 -3.33 0.10
CA ALA A 32 4.01 -2.12 -0.65
C ALA A 32 5.28 -2.34 -1.47
N ARG A 33 5.17 -2.23 -2.80
CA ARG A 33 6.24 -2.41 -3.77
C ARG A 33 6.45 -1.15 -4.60
N CYS A 34 7.70 -0.98 -5.04
CA CYS A 34 8.09 0.12 -5.90
C CYS A 34 7.51 -0.11 -7.30
N PRO A 35 6.83 0.88 -7.91
CA PRO A 35 6.30 0.72 -9.27
C PRO A 35 7.40 0.59 -10.33
N ASP A 36 8.61 1.08 -10.04
CA ASP A 36 9.72 1.09 -10.99
C ASP A 36 10.60 -0.17 -10.90
N CYS A 37 10.85 -0.69 -9.69
CA CYS A 37 11.70 -1.88 -9.50
C CYS A 37 10.96 -3.12 -8.98
N HIS A 38 9.66 -3.02 -8.70
CA HIS A 38 8.82 -4.08 -8.13
C HIS A 38 9.37 -4.72 -6.84
N LYS A 39 10.28 -4.03 -6.15
CA LYS A 39 10.85 -4.48 -4.87
C LYS A 39 10.06 -3.92 -3.68
N PRO A 40 10.09 -4.59 -2.52
CA PRO A 40 9.47 -4.09 -1.30
C PRO A 40 9.98 -2.68 -0.95
N LEU A 41 9.06 -1.80 -0.60
CA LEU A 41 9.36 -0.46 -0.11
C LEU A 41 9.47 -0.48 1.41
N GLU A 42 10.36 0.34 1.94
CA GLU A 42 10.47 0.58 3.36
C GLU A 42 9.34 1.51 3.80
N VAL A 43 8.53 1.04 4.74
CA VAL A 43 7.39 1.78 5.27
C VAL A 43 7.86 2.58 6.49
N LEU A 44 8.05 3.87 6.33
CA LEU A 44 8.44 4.78 7.39
C LEU A 44 7.18 5.36 8.04
N LYS A 45 7.03 5.18 9.35
CA LYS A 45 5.90 5.73 10.11
C LYS A 45 6.43 6.80 11.04
N ALA A 46 5.99 8.04 10.86
CA ALA A 46 6.42 9.18 11.67
C ALA A 46 5.24 10.10 11.97
N CYS A 47 5.05 10.48 13.23
CA CYS A 47 4.05 11.46 13.68
C CYS A 47 2.63 11.24 13.10
N GLY A 48 2.19 9.98 12.96
CA GLY A 48 0.88 9.63 12.41
C GLY A 48 0.78 9.56 10.88
N ALA A 49 1.84 9.90 10.15
CA ALA A 49 1.95 9.71 8.72
C ALA A 49 2.71 8.42 8.38
N VAL A 50 2.43 7.89 7.19
CA VAL A 50 3.11 6.72 6.62
C VAL A 50 3.69 7.10 5.27
N ASP A 51 5.00 7.01 5.15
CA ASP A 51 5.77 7.24 3.94
C ASP A 51 6.35 5.92 3.40
N TYR A 52 6.58 5.85 2.09
CA TYR A 52 7.15 4.68 1.43
C TYR A 52 8.47 5.07 0.79
N PHE A 53 9.56 4.43 1.20
CA PHE A 53 10.91 4.72 0.72
C PHE A 53 11.50 3.54 -0.04
N CYS A 54 12.00 3.79 -1.24
CA CYS A 54 12.69 2.81 -2.04
C CYS A 54 14.19 2.85 -1.73
N GLN A 55 14.69 1.81 -1.07
CA GLN A 55 16.11 1.65 -0.78
C GLN A 55 16.98 1.40 -2.03
N ASN A 56 16.37 1.18 -3.20
CA ASN A 56 17.08 0.86 -4.45
C ASN A 56 17.47 2.11 -5.26
N GLY A 57 17.31 3.32 -4.70
CA GLY A 57 17.72 4.58 -5.35
C GLY A 57 16.59 5.41 -5.97
N HIS A 58 15.33 4.95 -5.87
CA HIS A 58 14.18 5.75 -6.32
C HIS A 58 13.67 6.76 -5.26
N GLY A 59 14.19 6.68 -4.03
CA GLY A 59 13.85 7.63 -2.96
C GLY A 59 12.43 7.46 -2.44
N LEU A 60 11.79 8.57 -2.05
CA LEU A 60 10.42 8.56 -1.53
C LEU A 60 9.40 8.31 -2.64
N ILE A 61 8.62 7.25 -2.48
CA ILE A 61 7.52 6.88 -3.37
C ILE A 61 6.21 7.39 -2.78
N SER A 62 5.47 8.18 -3.55
CA SER A 62 4.14 8.62 -3.14
C SER A 62 3.19 7.43 -3.00
N LYS A 63 2.39 7.39 -1.93
CA LYS A 63 1.34 6.37 -1.70
C LYS A 63 0.45 6.10 -2.92
N LYS A 64 0.21 7.10 -3.77
CA LYS A 64 -0.59 6.97 -5.00
C LYS A 64 0.09 6.17 -6.11
N ARG A 65 1.42 6.08 -6.11
CA ARG A 65 2.21 5.32 -7.08
C ARG A 65 2.74 4.01 -6.52
N VAL A 66 2.66 3.79 -5.21
CA VAL A 66 3.02 2.51 -4.59
C VAL A 66 2.17 1.42 -5.21
N GLU A 67 2.83 0.34 -5.62
CA GLU A 67 2.16 -0.87 -6.06
C GLU A 67 1.87 -1.71 -4.81
N PHE A 68 0.59 -1.91 -4.49
CA PHE A 68 0.22 -2.80 -3.41
C PHE A 68 -0.07 -4.18 -4.00
N VAL A 69 0.59 -5.22 -3.51
CA VAL A 69 0.32 -6.60 -3.95
C VAL A 69 -0.21 -7.42 -2.77
N PRO A 70 -1.25 -8.24 -2.95
CA PRO A 70 -1.70 -9.15 -1.91
C PRO A 70 -0.61 -10.22 -1.67
N ILE A 71 -0.41 -10.59 -0.40
CA ILE A 71 0.48 -11.69 0.01
C ILE A 71 -0.29 -12.84 0.64
#